data_AF-A0A2R7SZL5-F1
#
_entry.id   AF-A0A2R7SZL5-F1
#
_cell.length_a   1.000
_cell.length_b   1.000
_cell.length_c   1.000
_cell.angle_alpha   90.00
_cell.angle_beta   90.00
_cell.angle_gamma   90.00
#
_symmetry.space_group_name_H-M   'P 1'
#
loop_
_entity.id
_entity.type
_entity.pdbx_description
1 polymer ?
#
loop_
_entity_poly.entity_id
_entity_poly.type
_entity_poly.pdbx_seq_one_letter_code
_entity_poly.pdbx_strand_id
1 'polypeptide(L)'
;MGLWAAAAVLVAAPAAQAQQALTRGVAVTGLSGAANTTRDYTLVVPSGASQLSFALSGGTGDVDLYVRRGAQATSTTNDCASAGGTNAETCSFASPTAATYYVRVQAYSAYSGVSLVGNYTTGGGTPATVTLQPGVPVTGQSAAVGAWLRYRIDVPSGATNFVVRTSGGTGAVDLYVRAGSEPTTAVFDCRPLTVGNEETCTFSQPQATSYYVGLYGYKAFAGVTLTASFTQPSAGGATWSGFNAYYVNAIGKTGVGLRTALNQSAARGHTRMSYAAVWDALKYTDEDPANTANVILIYTGRSEPKTHNASVDSTDQDAWNREHVWAKSHGFPDEGQWAHTDIH
;
A
#
# COMPACT_ATOMS: atom_id res chain seq x y z
N MET A 1 16.17 56.28 0.26
CA MET A 1 15.12 55.56 -0.50
C MET A 1 15.47 54.08 -0.46
N GLY A 2 14.81 53.34 0.43
CA GLY A 2 15.07 51.92 0.65
C GLY A 2 14.37 51.06 -0.39
N LEU A 3 15.09 50.05 -0.91
CA LEU A 3 14.53 48.98 -1.70
C LEU A 3 14.76 47.69 -0.92
N TRP A 4 13.71 47.24 -0.23
CA TRP A 4 13.65 45.92 0.37
C TRP A 4 13.41 44.92 -0.75
N ALA A 5 14.39 44.08 -1.06
CA ALA A 5 14.19 42.89 -1.88
C ALA A 5 13.40 41.88 -1.04
N ALA A 6 12.11 41.74 -1.34
CA ALA A 6 11.30 40.65 -0.81
C ALA A 6 11.82 39.33 -1.37
N ALA A 7 12.60 38.59 -0.58
CA ALA A 7 12.89 37.20 -0.85
C ALA A 7 11.57 36.43 -0.76
N ALA A 8 10.97 36.14 -1.92
CA ALA A 8 9.89 35.18 -2.02
C ALA A 8 10.45 33.81 -1.58
N VAL A 9 10.20 33.46 -0.32
CA VAL A 9 10.35 32.08 0.15
C VAL A 9 9.38 31.27 -0.71
N LEU A 10 9.92 30.53 -1.70
CA LEU A 10 9.18 29.42 -2.30
C LEU A 10 8.93 28.43 -1.16
N VAL A 11 7.74 28.53 -0.56
CA VAL A 11 7.20 27.45 0.25
C VAL A 11 7.03 26.29 -0.72
N ALA A 12 7.91 25.30 -0.61
CA ALA A 12 7.75 24.04 -1.32
C ALA A 12 6.33 23.53 -1.08
N ALA A 13 5.59 23.25 -2.16
CA ALA A 13 4.29 22.62 -2.06
C ALA A 13 4.42 21.39 -1.15
N PRO A 14 3.53 21.22 -0.15
CA PRO A 14 3.61 20.08 0.75
C PRO A 14 3.61 18.80 -0.10
N ALA A 15 4.61 17.95 0.13
CA ALA A 15 4.78 16.69 -0.58
C ALA A 15 3.45 15.92 -0.56
N ALA A 16 2.91 15.59 -1.73
CA ALA A 16 1.68 14.82 -1.86
C ALA A 16 1.78 13.57 -0.97
N GLN A 17 0.95 13.50 0.08
CA GLN A 17 0.85 12.34 0.96
C GLN A 17 0.48 11.13 0.09
N ALA A 18 1.22 10.02 0.20
CA ALA A 18 0.88 8.79 -0.50
C ALA A 18 -0.52 8.33 -0.06
N GLN A 19 -1.44 8.27 -1.02
CA GLN A 19 -2.86 7.99 -0.83
C GLN A 19 -3.16 6.51 -1.02
N GLN A 20 -4.06 5.95 -0.20
CA GLN A 20 -4.54 4.59 -0.42
C GLN A 20 -5.54 4.57 -1.60
N ALA A 21 -5.29 3.74 -2.61
CA ALA A 21 -6.26 3.54 -3.68
C ALA A 21 -7.47 2.73 -3.17
N LEU A 22 -8.67 3.31 -3.29
CA LEU A 22 -9.94 2.64 -3.14
C LEU A 22 -10.18 1.74 -4.35
N THR A 23 -10.84 0.63 -4.06
CA THR A 23 -11.40 -0.23 -5.10
C THR A 23 -12.90 0.00 -5.17
N ARG A 24 -13.44 0.16 -6.39
CA ARG A 24 -14.86 0.42 -6.63
C ARG A 24 -15.73 -0.60 -5.87
N GLY A 25 -16.67 -0.09 -5.07
CA GLY A 25 -17.67 -0.88 -4.35
C GLY A 25 -17.13 -1.61 -3.13
N VAL A 26 -15.82 -1.52 -2.84
CA VAL A 26 -15.19 -2.19 -1.70
C VAL A 26 -14.99 -1.19 -0.57
N ALA A 27 -15.55 -1.50 0.60
CA ALA A 27 -15.38 -0.68 1.79
C ALA A 27 -13.99 -0.90 2.41
N VAL A 28 -13.30 0.19 2.72
CA VAL A 28 -12.16 0.18 3.65
C VAL A 28 -12.72 0.32 5.05
N THR A 29 -12.64 -0.74 5.85
CA THR A 29 -13.27 -0.81 7.18
C THR A 29 -12.27 -0.59 8.31
N GLY A 30 -12.77 -0.36 9.53
CA GLY A 30 -11.92 -0.28 10.73
C GLY A 30 -11.08 0.99 10.80
N LEU A 31 -11.48 2.04 10.09
CA LEU A 31 -10.79 3.32 10.09
C LEU A 31 -10.88 3.97 11.46
N SER A 32 -9.76 4.50 11.91
CA SER A 32 -9.64 5.24 13.17
C SER A 32 -8.63 6.37 13.04
N GLY A 33 -8.76 7.39 13.88
CA GLY A 33 -7.85 8.53 13.89
C GLY A 33 -8.09 9.45 15.07
N ALA A 34 -7.03 10.18 15.46
CA ALA A 34 -7.14 11.24 16.45
C ALA A 34 -7.76 12.50 15.83
N ALA A 35 -8.30 13.40 16.66
CA ALA A 35 -8.80 14.69 16.21
C ALA A 35 -7.75 15.46 15.39
N ASN A 36 -8.20 16.20 14.39
CA ASN A 36 -7.38 16.98 13.46
C ASN A 36 -6.39 16.17 12.59
N THR A 37 -6.56 14.84 12.52
CA THR A 37 -5.79 14.00 11.59
C THR A 37 -6.55 13.79 10.28
N THR A 38 -5.81 13.48 9.21
CA THR A 38 -6.39 13.20 7.89
C THR A 38 -5.92 11.85 7.36
N ARG A 39 -6.79 11.18 6.59
CA ARG A 39 -6.47 10.04 5.76
C ARG A 39 -6.94 10.35 4.33
N ASP A 40 -6.03 10.22 3.37
CA ASP A 40 -6.33 10.52 1.97
C ASP A 40 -6.33 9.23 1.13
N TYR A 41 -7.29 9.15 0.22
CA TYR A 41 -7.54 8.02 -0.65
C TYR A 41 -7.72 8.49 -2.11
N THR A 42 -7.65 7.56 -3.04
CA THR A 42 -7.96 7.82 -4.46
C THR A 42 -8.90 6.79 -5.05
N LEU A 43 -9.76 7.16 -5.99
CA LEU A 43 -10.54 6.22 -6.80
C LEU A 43 -10.42 6.63 -8.27
N VAL A 44 -9.96 5.72 -9.11
CA VAL A 44 -9.96 5.93 -10.56
C VAL A 44 -11.38 5.72 -11.09
N VAL A 45 -11.91 6.75 -11.72
CA VAL A 45 -13.24 6.74 -12.34
C VAL A 45 -13.06 6.77 -13.87
N PRO A 46 -13.50 5.72 -14.59
CA PRO A 46 -13.30 5.61 -16.04
C PRO A 46 -14.29 6.47 -16.83
N SER A 47 -14.02 6.63 -18.12
CA SER A 47 -14.97 7.24 -19.06
C SER A 47 -16.28 6.45 -19.13
N GLY A 48 -17.40 7.15 -19.23
CA GLY A 48 -18.73 6.54 -19.25
C GLY A 48 -19.28 6.17 -17.87
N ALA A 49 -18.51 6.31 -16.78
CA ALA A 49 -19.04 6.08 -15.44
C ALA A 49 -20.20 7.05 -15.12
N SER A 50 -21.15 6.58 -14.34
CA SER A 50 -22.30 7.36 -13.84
C SER A 50 -22.52 7.09 -12.35
N GLN A 51 -23.30 7.92 -11.67
CA GLN A 51 -23.71 7.68 -10.27
C GLN A 51 -22.51 7.40 -9.32
N LEU A 52 -21.43 8.19 -9.44
CA LEU A 52 -20.28 8.08 -8.55
C LEU A 52 -20.69 8.54 -7.15
N SER A 53 -20.36 7.77 -6.12
CA SER A 53 -20.55 8.12 -4.73
C SER A 53 -19.36 7.71 -3.87
N PHE A 54 -19.12 8.49 -2.82
CA PHE A 54 -18.24 8.18 -1.71
C PHE A 54 -19.06 8.31 -0.44
N ALA A 55 -19.02 7.30 0.42
CA ALA A 55 -19.79 7.28 1.65
C ALA A 55 -18.94 6.80 2.83
N LEU A 56 -19.03 7.53 3.95
CA LEU A 56 -18.58 7.11 5.26
C LEU A 56 -19.78 6.57 6.06
N SER A 57 -19.54 5.50 6.83
CA SER A 57 -20.59 4.90 7.66
C SER A 57 -20.03 4.14 8.86
N GLY A 58 -20.88 3.94 9.88
CA GLY A 58 -20.57 3.17 11.08
C GLY A 58 -19.63 3.87 12.05
N GLY A 59 -19.14 3.11 13.03
CA GLY A 59 -18.17 3.59 14.02
C GLY A 59 -18.69 4.62 15.02
N THR A 60 -17.76 5.26 15.72
CA THR A 60 -17.99 6.37 16.67
C THR A 60 -17.11 7.55 16.33
N GLY A 61 -17.40 8.73 16.89
CA GLY A 61 -16.66 9.97 16.64
C GLY A 61 -17.32 10.88 15.60
N ASP A 62 -16.51 11.76 15.03
CA ASP A 62 -16.92 12.76 14.05
C ASP A 62 -15.83 12.92 12.98
N VAL A 63 -16.17 12.58 11.74
CA VAL A 63 -15.23 12.54 10.63
C VAL A 63 -15.89 13.03 9.35
N ASP A 64 -15.24 14.01 8.73
CA ASP A 64 -15.72 14.68 7.53
C ASP A 64 -15.18 14.03 6.26
N LEU A 65 -15.91 14.18 5.18
CA LEU A 65 -15.58 13.70 3.84
C LEU A 65 -15.42 14.86 2.86
N TYR A 66 -14.27 14.95 2.20
CA TYR A 66 -14.00 15.91 1.13
C TYR A 66 -13.52 15.19 -0.12
N VAL A 67 -14.09 15.50 -1.28
CA VAL A 67 -13.75 14.84 -2.54
C VAL A 67 -13.39 15.88 -3.60
N ARG A 68 -12.33 15.62 -4.36
CA ARG A 68 -11.90 16.47 -5.47
C ARG A 68 -11.37 15.65 -6.63
N ARG A 69 -11.73 16.03 -7.84
CA ARG A 69 -11.26 15.40 -9.08
C ARG A 69 -9.89 15.94 -9.48
N GLY A 70 -8.99 15.05 -9.87
CA GLY A 70 -7.71 15.36 -10.51
C GLY A 70 -6.64 15.99 -9.61
N ALA A 71 -6.97 16.35 -8.37
CA ALA A 71 -6.04 16.93 -7.41
C ALA A 71 -6.49 16.64 -5.96
N GLN A 72 -5.56 16.76 -5.01
CA GLN A 72 -5.82 16.54 -3.58
C GLN A 72 -6.95 17.45 -3.07
N ALA A 73 -7.88 16.84 -2.33
CA ALA A 73 -8.96 17.54 -1.63
C ALA A 73 -8.44 18.14 -0.31
N THR A 74 -8.93 19.33 0.03
CA THR A 74 -8.80 19.93 1.37
C THR A 74 -10.17 20.37 1.87
N SER A 75 -10.28 20.73 3.15
CA SER A 75 -11.52 21.28 3.72
C SER A 75 -11.99 22.57 3.03
N THR A 76 -11.06 23.31 2.42
CA THR A 76 -11.33 24.56 1.71
C THR A 76 -11.31 24.44 0.18
N THR A 77 -10.73 23.36 -0.36
CA THR A 77 -10.58 23.14 -1.80
C THR A 77 -11.06 21.73 -2.15
N ASN A 78 -12.32 21.63 -2.56
CA ASN A 78 -12.96 20.38 -2.90
C ASN A 78 -14.06 20.60 -3.96
N ASP A 79 -14.43 19.53 -4.64
CA ASP A 79 -15.59 19.51 -5.55
C ASP A 79 -16.87 19.09 -4.81
N CYS A 80 -16.72 18.39 -3.68
CA CYS A 80 -17.78 18.04 -2.76
C CYS A 80 -17.25 17.95 -1.33
N ALA A 81 -18.06 18.40 -0.37
CA ALA A 81 -17.83 18.27 1.05
C ALA A 81 -19.10 17.78 1.75
N SER A 82 -18.92 16.87 2.71
CA SER A 82 -19.94 16.43 3.66
C SER A 82 -19.25 16.45 5.03
N ALA A 83 -19.70 17.34 5.90
CA ALA A 83 -19.09 17.63 7.20
C ALA A 83 -20.19 17.80 8.28
N GLY A 84 -21.07 16.79 8.38
CA GLY A 84 -22.06 16.70 9.45
C GLY A 84 -21.41 16.32 10.78
N GLY A 85 -22.15 16.44 11.90
CA GLY A 85 -21.63 16.11 13.23
C GLY A 85 -21.60 14.61 13.56
N THR A 86 -21.50 13.74 12.54
CA THR A 86 -21.48 12.27 12.68
C THR A 86 -20.51 11.67 11.67
N ASN A 87 -20.31 10.35 11.71
CA ASN A 87 -19.51 9.67 10.69
C ASN A 87 -20.27 9.37 9.39
N ALA A 88 -21.55 9.72 9.28
CA ALA A 88 -22.41 9.37 8.15
C ALA A 88 -22.34 10.46 7.06
N GLU A 89 -21.25 10.46 6.31
CA GLU A 89 -20.96 11.49 5.31
C GLU A 89 -21.06 10.94 3.88
N THR A 90 -21.58 11.74 2.94
CA THR A 90 -21.74 11.29 1.54
C THR A 90 -21.44 12.39 0.53
N CYS A 91 -20.63 12.04 -0.47
CA CYS A 91 -20.39 12.86 -1.67
C CYS A 91 -20.81 12.10 -2.92
N SER A 92 -21.64 12.71 -3.77
CA SER A 92 -22.17 12.05 -4.98
C SER A 92 -22.05 12.93 -6.23
N PHE A 93 -21.79 12.30 -7.37
CA PHE A 93 -21.67 12.91 -8.68
C PHE A 93 -22.49 12.07 -9.68
N ALA A 94 -23.62 12.61 -10.14
CA ALA A 94 -24.50 11.88 -11.08
C ALA A 94 -23.80 11.59 -12.42
N SER A 95 -23.00 12.54 -12.90
CA SER A 95 -22.25 12.45 -14.15
C SER A 95 -20.77 12.78 -13.90
N PRO A 96 -20.01 11.83 -13.32
CA PRO A 96 -18.59 12.04 -13.03
C PRO A 96 -17.79 12.15 -14.33
N THR A 97 -16.73 12.96 -14.31
CA THR A 97 -15.77 13.03 -15.42
C THR A 97 -14.69 11.98 -15.21
N ALA A 98 -14.25 11.32 -16.27
CA ALA A 98 -13.15 10.35 -16.21
C ALA A 98 -11.88 11.00 -15.62
N ALA A 99 -11.43 10.52 -14.48
CA ALA A 99 -10.28 11.04 -13.75
C ALA A 99 -10.00 10.19 -12.50
N THR A 100 -8.85 10.43 -11.87
CA THR A 100 -8.64 10.06 -10.48
C THR A 100 -9.38 11.05 -9.57
N TYR A 101 -10.25 10.55 -8.72
CA TYR A 101 -10.88 11.30 -7.63
C TYR A 101 -10.07 11.11 -6.36
N TYR A 102 -9.80 12.19 -5.66
CA TYR A 102 -9.07 12.26 -4.41
C TYR A 102 -10.07 12.47 -3.29
N VAL A 103 -9.99 11.62 -2.26
CA VAL A 103 -10.93 11.58 -1.15
C VAL A 103 -10.15 11.82 0.13
N ARG A 104 -10.54 12.84 0.89
CA ARG A 104 -9.99 13.12 2.21
C ARG A 104 -11.04 12.79 3.27
N VAL A 105 -10.61 11.97 4.22
CA VAL A 105 -11.31 11.69 5.47
C VAL A 105 -10.61 12.50 6.56
N GLN A 106 -11.30 13.45 7.18
CA GLN A 106 -10.72 14.37 8.14
C GLN A 106 -11.42 14.27 9.48
N ALA A 107 -10.66 13.98 10.54
CA ALA A 107 -11.20 13.85 11.89
C ALA A 107 -11.51 15.22 12.48
N TYR A 108 -12.79 15.57 12.63
CA TYR A 108 -13.17 16.69 13.48
C TYR A 108 -12.95 16.34 14.96
N SER A 109 -13.37 15.13 15.35
CA SER A 109 -13.03 14.52 16.64
C SER A 109 -12.38 13.15 16.45
N ALA A 110 -11.86 12.55 17.53
CA ALA A 110 -11.29 11.21 17.44
C ALA A 110 -12.40 10.20 17.03
N TYR A 111 -12.10 9.34 16.06
CA TYR A 111 -13.05 8.38 15.50
C TYR A 111 -12.48 6.96 15.47
N SER A 112 -13.36 5.97 15.47
CA SER A 112 -12.98 4.55 15.40
C SER A 112 -14.06 3.68 14.77
N GLY A 113 -13.65 2.64 14.05
CA GLY A 113 -14.55 1.65 13.44
C GLY A 113 -15.31 2.16 12.21
N VAL A 114 -14.90 3.28 11.61
CA VAL A 114 -15.57 3.86 10.43
C VAL A 114 -15.22 3.07 9.17
N SER A 115 -16.14 3.03 8.21
CA SER A 115 -15.93 2.43 6.88
C SER A 115 -16.09 3.46 5.77
N LEU A 116 -15.18 3.49 4.81
CA LEU A 116 -15.23 4.31 3.60
C LEU A 116 -15.46 3.43 2.37
N VAL A 117 -16.48 3.73 1.57
CA VAL A 117 -16.69 3.09 0.27
C VAL A 117 -16.77 4.13 -0.84
N GLY A 118 -16.10 3.87 -1.96
CA GLY A 118 -16.26 4.62 -3.20
C GLY A 118 -16.84 3.73 -4.28
N ASN A 119 -17.91 4.15 -4.95
CA ASN A 119 -18.61 3.33 -5.96
C ASN A 119 -19.09 4.19 -7.13
N TYR A 120 -19.34 3.57 -8.29
CA TYR A 120 -19.94 4.21 -9.46
C TYR A 120 -20.58 3.14 -10.35
N THR A 121 -21.48 3.49 -11.26
CA THR A 121 -21.96 2.58 -12.31
C THR A 121 -21.03 2.65 -13.52
N THR A 122 -20.59 1.51 -14.05
CA THR A 122 -19.78 1.46 -15.28
C THR A 122 -20.67 1.72 -16.50
N GLY A 123 -20.34 2.74 -17.29
CA GLY A 123 -20.82 2.83 -18.68
C GLY A 123 -19.86 2.06 -19.59
N GLY A 124 -20.37 1.47 -20.67
CA GLY A 124 -19.64 0.55 -21.56
C GLY A 124 -18.45 1.11 -22.35
N GLY A 125 -17.79 2.17 -21.88
CA GLY A 125 -16.49 2.63 -22.39
C GLY A 125 -15.34 1.78 -21.86
N THR A 126 -14.20 1.79 -22.57
CA THR A 126 -12.98 1.06 -22.18
C THR A 126 -12.55 1.50 -20.77
N PRO A 127 -12.57 0.60 -19.77
CA PRO A 127 -12.25 0.99 -18.40
C PRO A 127 -10.76 1.30 -18.26
N ALA A 128 -10.45 2.39 -17.56
CA ALA A 128 -9.12 2.61 -17.01
C ALA A 128 -8.77 1.45 -16.06
N THR A 129 -7.53 0.98 -16.11
CA THR A 129 -7.06 -0.18 -15.35
C THR A 129 -7.19 0.04 -13.85
N VAL A 130 -8.04 -0.75 -13.19
CA VAL A 130 -8.29 -0.66 -11.74
C VAL A 130 -7.21 -1.45 -10.98
N THR A 131 -6.54 -0.81 -10.02
CA THR A 131 -5.55 -1.50 -9.17
C THR A 131 -6.27 -2.33 -8.08
N LEU A 132 -5.98 -3.63 -8.03
CA LEU A 132 -6.50 -4.58 -7.04
C LEU A 132 -5.64 -4.58 -5.77
N GLN A 133 -6.28 -4.87 -4.64
CA GLN A 133 -5.59 -5.17 -3.38
C GLN A 133 -5.52 -6.70 -3.17
N PRO A 134 -4.40 -7.24 -2.68
CA PRO A 134 -4.25 -8.69 -2.49
C PRO A 134 -5.30 -9.25 -1.51
N GLY A 135 -6.02 -10.30 -1.93
CA GLY A 135 -7.04 -10.99 -1.12
C GLY A 135 -8.38 -10.26 -1.00
N VAL A 136 -8.49 -9.04 -1.53
CA VAL A 136 -9.69 -8.23 -1.40
C VAL A 136 -10.62 -8.46 -2.60
N PRO A 137 -11.86 -8.96 -2.37
CA PRO A 137 -12.80 -9.22 -3.46
C PRO A 137 -13.37 -7.92 -4.03
N VAL A 138 -13.47 -7.83 -5.35
CA VAL A 138 -14.14 -6.76 -6.08
C VAL A 138 -15.42 -7.29 -6.69
N THR A 139 -16.55 -6.89 -6.12
CA THR A 139 -17.87 -7.43 -6.45
C THR A 139 -18.59 -6.61 -7.52
N GLY A 140 -19.68 -7.17 -8.06
CA GLY A 140 -20.58 -6.41 -8.93
C GLY A 140 -20.02 -6.12 -10.33
N GLN A 141 -19.07 -6.93 -10.80
CA GLN A 141 -18.47 -6.77 -12.12
C GLN A 141 -19.44 -7.21 -13.21
N SER A 142 -19.59 -6.34 -14.21
CA SER A 142 -20.52 -6.57 -15.32
C SER A 142 -19.93 -5.99 -16.61
N ALA A 143 -20.07 -6.72 -17.71
CA ALA A 143 -19.67 -6.25 -19.02
C ALA A 143 -20.57 -6.83 -20.12
N ALA A 144 -20.72 -6.09 -21.22
CA ALA A 144 -21.41 -6.55 -22.41
C ALA A 144 -20.57 -7.58 -23.18
N VAL A 145 -21.20 -8.27 -24.14
CA VAL A 145 -20.49 -9.16 -25.07
C VAL A 145 -19.37 -8.40 -25.78
N GLY A 146 -18.17 -8.97 -25.80
CA GLY A 146 -16.99 -8.41 -26.45
C GLY A 146 -16.28 -7.28 -25.69
N ALA A 147 -16.80 -6.87 -24.53
CA ALA A 147 -16.18 -5.83 -23.72
C ALA A 147 -15.13 -6.40 -22.75
N TRP A 148 -14.14 -5.56 -22.43
CA TRP A 148 -13.11 -5.85 -21.44
C TRP A 148 -13.33 -5.03 -20.17
N LEU A 149 -13.18 -5.65 -19.00
CA LEU A 149 -12.80 -4.97 -17.76
C LEU A 149 -11.31 -5.20 -17.51
N ARG A 150 -10.60 -4.15 -17.11
CA ARG A 150 -9.13 -4.14 -16.96
C ARG A 150 -8.73 -3.86 -15.52
N TYR A 151 -7.85 -4.69 -14.99
CA TYR A 151 -7.31 -4.59 -13.64
C TYR A 151 -5.80 -4.82 -13.62
N ARG A 152 -5.16 -4.39 -12.53
CA ARG A 152 -3.73 -4.58 -12.29
C ARG A 152 -3.49 -4.92 -10.82
N ILE A 153 -2.55 -5.80 -10.54
CA ILE A 153 -2.06 -6.08 -9.18
C ILE A 153 -0.54 -6.12 -9.20
N ASP A 154 0.10 -5.51 -8.20
CA ASP A 154 1.54 -5.59 -8.02
C ASP A 154 1.90 -6.81 -7.18
N VAL A 155 2.71 -7.69 -7.76
CA VAL A 155 3.21 -8.88 -7.08
C VAL A 155 4.69 -8.63 -6.70
N PRO A 156 5.03 -8.60 -5.40
CA PRO A 156 6.38 -8.30 -4.95
C PRO A 156 7.33 -9.49 -5.20
N SER A 157 8.63 -9.20 -5.15
CA SER A 157 9.66 -10.25 -5.19
C SER A 157 9.50 -11.22 -4.02
N GLY A 158 9.64 -12.52 -4.30
CA GLY A 158 9.51 -13.60 -3.32
C GLY A 158 8.08 -14.01 -2.99
N ALA A 159 7.06 -13.38 -3.59
CA ALA A 159 5.68 -13.83 -3.43
C ALA A 159 5.51 -15.24 -4.01
N THR A 160 4.63 -16.02 -3.39
CA THR A 160 4.28 -17.37 -3.85
C THR A 160 2.77 -17.53 -3.96
N ASN A 161 2.31 -18.57 -4.65
CA ASN A 161 0.88 -18.92 -4.74
C ASN A 161 0.00 -17.75 -5.19
N PHE A 162 0.39 -17.03 -6.24
CA PHE A 162 -0.45 -15.98 -6.81
C PHE A 162 -1.63 -16.59 -7.55
N VAL A 163 -2.83 -16.22 -7.12
CA VAL A 163 -4.10 -16.80 -7.54
C VAL A 163 -5.05 -15.67 -7.90
N VAL A 164 -5.61 -15.72 -9.11
CA VAL A 164 -6.66 -14.81 -9.58
C VAL A 164 -7.91 -15.65 -9.84
N ARG A 165 -9.05 -15.23 -9.27
CA ARG A 165 -10.31 -15.98 -9.34
C ARG A 165 -11.47 -15.07 -9.65
N THR A 166 -12.39 -15.59 -10.45
CA THR A 166 -13.74 -15.03 -10.59
C THR A 166 -14.76 -15.98 -9.97
N SER A 167 -15.86 -15.44 -9.44
CA SER A 167 -16.95 -16.24 -8.88
C SER A 167 -18.31 -15.51 -8.88
N GLY A 168 -19.39 -16.28 -8.90
CA GLY A 168 -20.75 -15.79 -8.74
C GLY A 168 -21.27 -15.01 -9.94
N GLY A 169 -22.37 -14.28 -9.73
CA GLY A 169 -23.02 -13.52 -10.80
C GLY A 169 -23.75 -14.40 -11.81
N THR A 170 -23.98 -13.85 -13.01
CA THR A 170 -24.66 -14.49 -14.14
C THR A 170 -23.88 -14.24 -15.43
N GLY A 171 -24.14 -15.03 -16.48
CA GLY A 171 -23.48 -14.90 -17.78
C GLY A 171 -22.28 -15.83 -17.96
N ALA A 172 -21.30 -15.40 -18.76
CA ALA A 172 -20.04 -16.11 -18.94
C ALA A 172 -18.89 -15.12 -19.14
N VAL A 173 -18.08 -14.95 -18.09
CA VAL A 173 -16.82 -14.20 -18.14
C VAL A 173 -15.67 -15.11 -18.56
N ASP A 174 -14.75 -14.57 -19.35
CA ASP A 174 -13.44 -15.18 -19.63
C ASP A 174 -12.33 -14.37 -18.92
N LEU A 175 -11.46 -15.06 -18.19
CA LEU A 175 -10.39 -14.52 -17.37
C LEU A 175 -9.07 -14.64 -18.13
N TYR A 176 -8.36 -13.53 -18.22
CA TYR A 176 -7.03 -13.46 -18.80
C TYR A 176 -6.08 -12.80 -17.81
N VAL A 177 -4.91 -13.39 -17.62
CA VAL A 177 -3.87 -12.83 -16.76
C VAL A 177 -2.54 -12.81 -17.49
N ARG A 178 -1.79 -11.71 -17.35
CA ARG A 178 -0.47 -11.55 -17.94
C ARG A 178 0.46 -10.67 -17.10
N ALA A 179 1.71 -11.07 -16.96
CA ALA A 179 2.77 -10.35 -16.28
C ALA A 179 3.32 -9.21 -17.16
N GLY A 180 3.56 -8.04 -16.57
CA GLY A 180 4.23 -6.89 -17.18
C GLY A 180 3.45 -6.11 -18.24
N SER A 181 2.39 -6.67 -18.82
CA SER A 181 1.58 -6.01 -19.87
C SER A 181 0.15 -6.52 -19.90
N GLU A 182 -0.75 -5.74 -20.50
CA GLU A 182 -2.15 -6.14 -20.66
C GLU A 182 -2.29 -7.41 -21.52
N PRO A 183 -3.18 -8.34 -21.13
CA PRO A 183 -3.51 -9.49 -21.96
C PRO A 183 -4.37 -9.08 -23.16
N THR A 184 -4.29 -9.86 -24.24
CA THR A 184 -5.25 -9.82 -25.35
C THR A 184 -5.91 -11.19 -25.49
N THR A 185 -6.87 -11.33 -26.40
CA THR A 185 -7.44 -12.65 -26.73
C THR A 185 -6.42 -13.62 -27.33
N ALA A 186 -5.27 -13.12 -27.80
CA ALA A 186 -4.20 -13.91 -28.43
C ALA A 186 -2.91 -14.00 -27.59
N VAL A 187 -2.70 -13.08 -26.64
CA VAL A 187 -1.47 -12.99 -25.85
C VAL A 187 -1.80 -12.92 -24.36
N PHE A 188 -1.51 -13.98 -23.64
CA PHE A 188 -1.81 -14.16 -22.21
C PHE A 188 -0.85 -15.17 -21.60
N ASP A 189 -0.69 -15.11 -20.27
CA ASP A 189 0.07 -16.12 -19.53
C ASP A 189 -0.86 -17.19 -18.95
N CYS A 190 -2.10 -16.81 -18.62
CA CYS A 190 -3.12 -17.75 -18.18
C CYS A 190 -4.51 -17.33 -18.68
N ARG A 191 -5.27 -18.35 -19.13
CA ARG A 191 -6.66 -18.23 -19.60
C ARG A 191 -7.40 -19.58 -19.41
N PRO A 192 -8.18 -19.76 -18.33
CA PRO A 192 -8.76 -21.07 -17.97
C PRO A 192 -9.91 -21.53 -18.87
N LEU A 193 -10.77 -20.61 -19.33
CA LEU A 193 -11.91 -20.87 -20.22
C LEU A 193 -12.91 -21.89 -19.71
N THR A 194 -13.30 -21.77 -18.44
CA THR A 194 -14.35 -22.61 -17.90
C THR A 194 -15.72 -22.13 -18.39
N VAL A 195 -16.69 -23.04 -18.46
CA VAL A 195 -18.07 -22.65 -18.74
C VAL A 195 -18.65 -21.99 -17.48
N GLY A 196 -19.10 -20.74 -17.59
CA GLY A 196 -19.72 -20.00 -16.49
C GLY A 196 -18.89 -18.78 -16.09
N ASN A 197 -18.88 -18.46 -14.80
CA ASN A 197 -18.14 -17.31 -14.27
C ASN A 197 -16.99 -17.71 -13.34
N GLU A 198 -16.83 -18.99 -13.05
CA GLU A 198 -15.90 -19.53 -12.08
C GLU A 198 -14.58 -19.93 -12.76
N GLU A 199 -13.67 -18.96 -12.89
CA GLU A 199 -12.36 -19.18 -13.48
C GLU A 199 -11.25 -18.94 -12.47
N THR A 200 -10.13 -19.65 -12.65
CA THR A 200 -8.98 -19.54 -11.76
C THR A 200 -7.68 -19.62 -12.54
N CYS A 201 -6.84 -18.61 -12.37
CA CYS A 201 -5.43 -18.62 -12.76
C CYS A 201 -4.56 -18.75 -11.52
N THR A 202 -3.56 -19.65 -11.57
CA THR A 202 -2.63 -19.89 -10.46
C THR A 202 -1.20 -19.87 -10.97
N PHE A 203 -0.34 -19.13 -10.27
CA PHE A 203 1.10 -19.05 -10.48
C PHE A 203 1.78 -19.41 -9.17
N SER A 204 2.44 -20.57 -9.10
CA SER A 204 3.11 -21.02 -7.87
C SER A 204 4.28 -20.10 -7.48
N GLN A 205 5.04 -19.65 -8.48
CA GLN A 205 6.17 -18.72 -8.36
C GLN A 205 5.99 -17.55 -9.34
N PRO A 206 5.15 -16.56 -8.98
CA PRO A 206 4.95 -15.39 -9.84
C PRO A 206 6.21 -14.53 -9.95
N GLN A 207 6.34 -13.80 -11.07
CA GLN A 207 7.40 -12.83 -11.27
C GLN A 207 7.16 -11.57 -10.42
N ALA A 208 8.24 -10.93 -9.98
CA ALA A 208 8.19 -9.66 -9.27
C ALA A 208 7.85 -8.51 -10.23
N THR A 209 6.55 -8.31 -10.51
CA THR A 209 6.08 -7.32 -11.48
C THR A 209 4.60 -7.03 -11.30
N SER A 210 4.10 -6.08 -12.09
CA SER A 210 2.67 -5.85 -12.22
C SER A 210 2.04 -6.94 -13.08
N TYR A 211 1.03 -7.63 -12.54
CA TYR A 211 0.16 -8.51 -13.31
C TYR A 211 -1.08 -7.74 -13.75
N TYR A 212 -1.41 -7.84 -15.03
CA TYR A 212 -2.63 -7.30 -15.61
C TYR A 212 -3.66 -8.41 -15.74
N VAL A 213 -4.87 -8.13 -15.26
CA VAL A 213 -6.01 -9.04 -15.26
C VAL A 213 -7.10 -8.45 -16.14
N GLY A 214 -7.58 -9.23 -17.10
CA GLY A 214 -8.67 -8.88 -17.99
C GLY A 214 -9.86 -9.80 -17.76
N LEU A 215 -11.04 -9.22 -17.57
CA LEU A 215 -12.32 -9.94 -17.64
C LEU A 215 -12.98 -9.61 -18.97
N TYR A 216 -13.16 -10.60 -19.82
CA TYR A 216 -13.73 -10.45 -21.14
C TYR A 216 -15.12 -11.06 -21.20
N GLY A 217 -16.08 -10.31 -21.73
CA GLY A 217 -17.44 -10.81 -21.90
C GLY A 217 -17.54 -11.72 -23.13
N TYR A 218 -17.19 -13.00 -23.02
CA TYR A 218 -17.54 -13.98 -24.08
C TYR A 218 -19.05 -14.02 -24.28
N LYS A 219 -19.80 -13.99 -23.16
CA LYS A 219 -21.18 -13.51 -23.11
C LYS A 219 -21.27 -12.30 -22.20
N ALA A 220 -22.36 -11.55 -22.28
CA ALA A 220 -22.63 -10.53 -21.28
C ALA A 220 -22.69 -11.20 -19.90
N PHE A 221 -21.98 -10.63 -18.93
CA PHE A 221 -21.98 -11.09 -17.55
C PHE A 221 -22.32 -9.95 -16.61
N ALA A 222 -22.88 -10.30 -15.45
CA ALA A 222 -23.24 -9.33 -14.43
C ALA A 222 -23.09 -9.89 -13.02
N GLY A 223 -22.70 -9.03 -12.10
CA GLY A 223 -22.57 -9.39 -10.67
C GLY A 223 -21.38 -10.29 -10.32
N VAL A 224 -20.41 -10.45 -11.22
CA VAL A 224 -19.22 -11.30 -10.99
C VAL A 224 -18.34 -10.68 -9.91
N THR A 225 -17.75 -11.52 -9.07
CA THR A 225 -16.72 -11.12 -8.10
C THR A 225 -15.34 -11.50 -8.61
N LEU A 226 -14.39 -10.58 -8.56
CA LEU A 226 -12.98 -10.81 -8.88
C LEU A 226 -12.12 -10.72 -7.62
N THR A 227 -11.29 -11.72 -7.37
CA THR A 227 -10.29 -11.69 -6.28
C THR A 227 -8.93 -12.05 -6.84
N ALA A 228 -7.88 -11.33 -6.44
CA ALA A 228 -6.50 -11.67 -6.74
C ALA A 228 -5.72 -11.70 -5.42
N SER A 229 -5.01 -12.77 -5.12
CA SER A 229 -4.30 -12.98 -3.84
C SER A 229 -2.98 -13.70 -4.07
N PHE A 230 -2.00 -13.45 -3.22
CA PHE A 230 -0.77 -14.22 -3.18
C PHE A 230 -0.32 -14.41 -1.74
N THR A 231 0.46 -15.45 -1.49
CA THR A 231 1.21 -15.58 -0.25
C THR A 231 2.35 -14.57 -0.33
N GLN A 232 2.33 -13.58 0.56
CA GLN A 232 3.46 -12.68 0.73
C GLN A 232 4.71 -13.52 1.00
N PRO A 233 5.91 -13.08 0.55
CA PRO A 233 7.13 -13.68 1.03
C PRO A 233 7.06 -13.69 2.55
N SER A 234 7.45 -14.80 3.18
CA SER A 234 7.80 -14.77 4.59
C SER A 234 9.00 -13.84 4.72
N ALA A 235 8.72 -12.54 4.84
CA ALA A 235 9.71 -11.61 5.29
C ALA A 235 10.19 -12.18 6.63
N GLY A 236 11.50 -12.27 6.81
CA GLY A 236 12.11 -12.22 8.14
C GLY A 236 11.79 -10.88 8.82
N GLY A 237 10.53 -10.50 8.86
CA GLY A 237 10.04 -9.23 9.36
C GLY A 237 9.67 -9.39 10.81
N ALA A 238 10.05 -8.40 11.61
CA ALA A 238 9.87 -8.33 13.04
C ALA A 238 8.53 -8.97 13.51
N THR A 239 8.64 -10.05 14.28
CA THR A 239 7.53 -10.72 14.99
C THR A 239 7.02 -9.91 16.19
N TRP A 240 7.55 -8.70 16.37
CA TRP A 240 7.18 -7.82 17.46
C TRP A 240 5.73 -7.39 17.32
N SER A 241 4.91 -7.70 18.34
CA SER A 241 3.47 -7.45 18.36
C SER A 241 3.08 -5.97 18.23
N GLY A 242 4.01 -5.06 18.49
CA GLY A 242 3.82 -3.62 18.28
C GLY A 242 4.10 -3.14 16.84
N PHE A 243 4.51 -4.01 15.91
CA PHE A 243 4.88 -3.61 14.54
C PHE A 243 3.81 -2.77 13.87
N ASN A 244 2.56 -3.24 13.91
CA ASN A 244 1.42 -2.54 13.31
C ASN A 244 1.13 -1.20 13.99
N ALA A 245 1.42 -1.07 15.29
CA ALA A 245 1.24 0.18 16.02
C ALA A 245 2.37 1.19 15.72
N TYR A 246 3.62 0.74 15.69
CA TYR A 246 4.78 1.58 15.42
C TYR A 246 4.82 2.07 13.96
N TYR A 247 4.50 1.19 13.00
CA TYR A 247 4.45 1.51 11.58
C TYR A 247 3.05 1.86 11.08
N VAL A 248 2.07 2.13 11.95
CA VAL A 248 0.69 2.46 11.56
C VAL A 248 0.61 3.59 10.52
N ASN A 249 1.54 4.53 10.60
CA ASN A 249 1.64 5.66 9.69
C ASN A 249 2.42 5.35 8.40
N ALA A 250 3.13 4.23 8.31
CA ALA A 250 3.89 3.81 7.15
C ALA A 250 3.18 2.70 6.34
N ILE A 251 2.36 1.89 7.00
CA ILE A 251 1.62 0.77 6.36
C ILE A 251 0.77 1.28 5.20
N GLY A 252 0.90 0.63 4.05
CA GLY A 252 0.17 0.95 2.82
C GLY A 252 0.70 2.17 2.05
N LYS A 253 1.73 2.86 2.54
CA LYS A 253 2.38 3.96 1.81
C LYS A 253 3.51 3.45 0.91
N THR A 254 3.78 4.19 -0.17
CA THR A 254 4.91 3.96 -1.08
C THR A 254 5.64 5.27 -1.38
N GLY A 255 6.82 5.18 -2.03
CA GLY A 255 7.58 6.33 -2.51
C GLY A 255 7.88 7.39 -1.43
N VAL A 256 7.67 8.66 -1.77
CA VAL A 256 7.94 9.79 -0.86
C VAL A 256 7.07 9.73 0.40
N GLY A 257 5.82 9.27 0.32
CA GLY A 257 4.94 9.15 1.47
C GLY A 257 5.41 8.08 2.47
N LEU A 258 5.91 6.95 1.97
CA LEU A 258 6.58 5.94 2.79
C LEU A 258 7.84 6.53 3.42
N ARG A 259 8.70 7.17 2.63
CA ARG A 259 9.92 7.83 3.11
C ARG A 259 9.62 8.82 4.24
N THR A 260 8.62 9.68 4.08
CA THR A 260 8.25 10.67 5.11
C THR A 260 7.72 10.01 6.37
N ALA A 261 6.85 9.00 6.24
CA ALA A 261 6.32 8.28 7.39
C ALA A 261 7.42 7.53 8.16
N LEU A 262 8.32 6.85 7.44
CA LEU A 262 9.47 6.18 8.02
C LEU A 262 10.42 7.18 8.68
N ASN A 263 10.72 8.33 8.05
CA ASN A 263 11.54 9.38 8.67
C ASN A 263 10.92 9.94 9.96
N GLN A 264 9.58 10.07 10.02
CA GLN A 264 8.91 10.53 11.22
C GLN A 264 8.93 9.49 12.34
N SER A 265 8.74 8.21 12.02
CA SER A 265 8.92 7.11 12.97
C SER A 265 10.36 7.06 13.45
N ALA A 266 11.32 7.15 12.53
CA ALA A 266 12.76 7.21 12.78
C ALA A 266 13.25 8.56 13.31
N ALA A 267 12.38 9.45 13.79
CA ALA A 267 12.79 10.69 14.46
C ALA A 267 12.31 10.75 15.93
N ARG A 268 11.64 9.70 16.43
CA ARG A 268 10.95 9.72 17.72
C ARG A 268 11.33 8.52 18.56
N GLY A 269 11.51 8.75 19.87
CA GLY A 269 11.57 7.67 20.86
C GLY A 269 12.79 6.75 20.77
N HIS A 270 13.83 7.16 20.07
CA HIS A 270 15.09 6.42 19.98
C HIS A 270 15.73 6.27 21.35
N THR A 271 16.11 5.05 21.65
CA THR A 271 16.85 4.71 22.86
C THR A 271 18.23 4.27 22.44
N ARG A 272 19.19 5.19 22.55
CA ARG A 272 20.59 4.91 22.24
C ARG A 272 21.06 3.72 23.08
N MET A 273 21.47 2.65 22.40
CA MET A 273 22.09 1.50 23.05
C MET A 273 23.55 1.80 23.35
N SER A 274 24.09 1.23 24.43
CA SER A 274 25.53 1.33 24.69
C SER A 274 26.32 0.54 23.66
N TYR A 275 27.59 0.90 23.46
CA TYR A 275 28.48 0.20 22.53
C TYR A 275 28.60 -1.31 22.84
N ALA A 276 28.48 -1.70 24.11
CA ALA A 276 28.45 -3.10 24.54
C ALA A 276 27.10 -3.78 24.22
N ALA A 277 25.98 -3.09 24.38
CA ALA A 277 24.64 -3.63 24.14
C ALA A 277 24.37 -3.97 22.66
N VAL A 278 25.12 -3.36 21.73
CA VAL A 278 25.06 -3.66 20.29
C VAL A 278 25.25 -5.16 20.00
N TRP A 279 26.06 -5.87 20.79
CA TRP A 279 26.27 -7.32 20.60
C TRP A 279 25.00 -8.15 20.73
N ASP A 280 24.12 -7.76 21.65
CA ASP A 280 22.86 -8.47 21.86
C ASP A 280 21.79 -7.99 20.89
N ALA A 281 21.81 -6.71 20.53
CA ALA A 281 20.89 -6.14 19.55
C ALA A 281 21.08 -6.73 18.14
N LEU A 282 22.33 -6.94 17.69
CA LEU A 282 22.63 -7.50 16.37
C LEU A 282 22.14 -8.95 16.23
N LYS A 283 22.18 -9.74 17.30
CA LYS A 283 21.60 -11.09 17.30
C LYS A 283 20.09 -11.11 17.01
N TYR A 284 19.40 -10.00 17.24
CA TYR A 284 17.97 -9.89 16.98
C TYR A 284 17.69 -9.19 15.64
N THR A 285 18.36 -8.06 15.40
CA THR A 285 18.14 -7.23 14.21
C THR A 285 18.63 -7.89 12.92
N ASP A 286 19.69 -8.68 13.01
CA ASP A 286 20.28 -9.39 11.88
C ASP A 286 20.03 -10.91 11.98
N GLU A 287 19.01 -11.35 12.74
CA GLU A 287 18.67 -12.78 12.84
C GLU A 287 18.42 -13.38 11.45
N ASP A 288 19.06 -14.53 11.15
CA ASP A 288 18.80 -15.24 9.91
C ASP A 288 17.35 -15.76 9.90
N PRO A 289 16.51 -15.32 8.95
CA PRO A 289 15.11 -15.72 8.90
C PRO A 289 14.91 -17.21 8.65
N ALA A 290 15.91 -17.90 8.10
CA ALA A 290 15.88 -19.35 7.90
C ALA A 290 16.47 -20.13 9.10
N ASN A 291 17.20 -19.46 10.01
CA ASN A 291 17.86 -20.09 11.14
C ASN A 291 18.06 -19.10 12.31
N THR A 292 17.16 -19.15 13.29
CA THR A 292 17.17 -18.23 14.45
C THR A 292 18.35 -18.41 15.41
N ALA A 293 19.18 -19.44 15.25
CA ALA A 293 20.45 -19.59 15.98
C ALA A 293 21.58 -18.72 15.40
N ASN A 294 21.37 -18.17 14.20
CA ASN A 294 22.37 -17.45 13.41
C ASN A 294 21.98 -15.99 13.19
N VAL A 295 22.98 -15.19 12.81
CA VAL A 295 22.81 -13.90 12.15
C VAL A 295 23.07 -14.04 10.65
N ILE A 296 22.44 -13.20 9.84
CA ILE A 296 22.69 -13.10 8.41
C ILE A 296 23.64 -11.92 8.16
N LEU A 297 24.79 -12.19 7.54
CA LEU A 297 25.78 -11.14 7.25
C LEU A 297 25.28 -10.25 6.10
N ILE A 298 25.15 -8.95 6.35
CA ILE A 298 24.52 -8.00 5.42
C ILE A 298 25.19 -8.00 4.03
N TYR A 299 26.53 -8.09 3.97
CA TYR A 299 27.26 -8.00 2.71
C TYR A 299 27.32 -9.31 1.92
N THR A 300 27.47 -10.44 2.61
CA THR A 300 27.70 -11.74 1.95
C THR A 300 26.43 -12.59 1.89
N GLY A 301 25.42 -12.27 2.68
CA GLY A 301 24.24 -13.12 2.88
C GLY A 301 24.57 -14.45 3.55
N ARG A 302 25.77 -14.60 4.13
CA ARG A 302 26.16 -15.84 4.84
C ARG A 302 25.44 -15.92 6.18
N SER A 303 24.95 -17.09 6.52
CA SER A 303 24.40 -17.39 7.84
C SER A 303 25.52 -17.78 8.80
N GLU A 304 25.69 -17.02 9.89
CA GLU A 304 26.80 -17.16 10.84
C GLU A 304 26.25 -17.38 12.27
N PRO A 305 26.79 -18.31 13.09
CA PRO A 305 26.29 -18.51 14.45
C PRO A 305 26.33 -17.23 15.30
N LYS A 306 25.28 -16.98 16.09
CA LYS A 306 25.22 -15.84 17.03
C LYS A 306 26.36 -15.85 18.07
N THR A 307 27.03 -16.99 18.25
CA THR A 307 28.18 -17.18 19.15
C THR A 307 29.52 -16.98 18.46
N HIS A 308 29.57 -16.90 17.13
CA HIS A 308 30.80 -16.77 16.36
C HIS A 308 31.09 -15.31 16.03
N ASN A 309 31.23 -14.50 17.08
CA ASN A 309 31.43 -13.07 16.98
C ASN A 309 32.82 -12.67 17.49
N ALA A 310 33.42 -11.63 16.89
CA ALA A 310 34.76 -11.20 17.27
C ALA A 310 34.95 -9.68 17.26
N SER A 311 35.81 -9.19 18.17
CA SER A 311 36.21 -7.78 18.20
C SER A 311 37.28 -7.48 17.15
N VAL A 312 37.58 -6.20 16.94
CA VAL A 312 38.52 -5.66 15.93
C VAL A 312 39.95 -6.22 16.01
N ASP A 313 40.33 -6.85 17.12
CA ASP A 313 41.66 -7.44 17.33
C ASP A 313 41.72 -8.95 17.00
N SER A 314 40.65 -9.51 16.43
CA SER A 314 40.59 -10.92 16.06
C SER A 314 41.28 -11.22 14.73
N THR A 315 41.94 -12.37 14.65
CA THR A 315 42.48 -12.91 13.39
C THR A 315 41.46 -13.77 12.64
N ASP A 316 40.30 -14.00 13.24
CA ASP A 316 39.20 -14.74 12.64
C ASP A 316 38.44 -13.85 11.66
N GLN A 317 38.71 -14.06 10.37
CA GLN A 317 38.09 -13.31 9.27
C GLN A 317 36.65 -13.76 8.98
N ASP A 318 36.22 -14.88 9.56
CA ASP A 318 34.89 -15.43 9.35
C ASP A 318 33.91 -15.12 10.49
N ALA A 319 34.41 -14.72 11.65
CA ALA A 319 33.57 -14.22 12.73
C ALA A 319 32.87 -12.91 12.34
N TRP A 320 31.61 -12.76 12.75
CA TRP A 320 30.89 -11.51 12.56
C TRP A 320 31.29 -10.48 13.60
N ASN A 321 31.22 -9.20 13.25
CA ASN A 321 31.58 -8.09 14.13
C ASN A 321 30.47 -7.04 14.17
N ARG A 322 30.69 -5.91 14.83
CA ARG A 322 29.68 -4.85 14.99
C ARG A 322 29.65 -3.85 13.82
N GLU A 323 30.49 -4.02 12.80
CA GLU A 323 30.67 -3.04 11.72
C GLU A 323 29.89 -3.45 10.47
N HIS A 324 28.61 -3.09 10.41
CA HIS A 324 27.72 -3.67 9.40
C HIS A 324 27.43 -2.79 8.18
N VAL A 325 27.77 -1.49 8.17
CA VAL A 325 27.57 -0.65 6.96
C VAL A 325 28.64 0.44 6.78
N TRP A 326 29.16 1.00 7.88
CA TRP A 326 30.34 1.86 7.98
C TRP A 326 30.55 2.09 9.48
N ALA A 327 31.71 1.78 10.05
CA ALA A 327 31.96 2.09 11.46
C ALA A 327 32.01 3.61 11.66
N LYS A 328 30.88 4.21 12.03
CA LYS A 328 30.76 5.66 12.15
C LYS A 328 31.53 6.24 13.34
N SER A 329 32.16 5.40 14.15
CA SER A 329 33.28 5.79 15.02
C SER A 329 34.38 6.55 14.27
N HIS A 330 34.52 6.36 12.95
CA HIS A 330 35.40 7.18 12.10
C HIS A 330 34.90 8.60 11.81
N GLY A 331 33.59 8.85 11.91
CA GLY A 331 32.98 10.18 11.77
C GLY A 331 32.58 10.83 13.11
N PHE A 332 32.53 10.04 14.18
CA PHE A 332 32.13 10.43 15.53
C PHE A 332 33.16 9.87 16.55
N PRO A 333 34.30 10.56 16.77
CA PRO A 333 35.42 10.03 17.54
C PRO A 333 35.16 9.94 19.06
N ASP A 334 34.03 10.44 19.55
CA ASP A 334 33.70 10.50 20.98
C ASP A 334 32.47 9.63 21.28
N GLU A 335 32.59 8.70 22.24
CA GLU A 335 31.52 7.84 22.74
C GLU A 335 30.30 8.61 23.27
N GLY A 336 30.51 9.86 23.69
CA GLY A 336 29.45 10.78 24.11
C GLY A 336 28.53 11.22 22.96
N GLN A 337 29.00 11.18 21.71
CA GLN A 337 28.22 11.61 20.55
C GLN A 337 27.04 10.67 20.29
N TRP A 338 25.86 11.24 20.05
CA TRP A 338 24.62 10.46 19.91
C TRP A 338 24.67 9.44 18.77
N ALA A 339 25.41 9.76 17.71
CA ALA A 339 25.59 8.93 16.52
C ALA A 339 26.86 8.03 16.58
N HIS A 340 27.50 7.90 17.76
CA HIS A 340 28.68 7.05 17.93
C HIS A 340 28.33 5.56 17.84
N THR A 341 27.12 5.16 18.23
CA THR A 341 26.64 3.78 18.11
C THR A 341 25.70 3.66 16.91
N ASP A 342 25.83 2.59 16.11
CA ASP A 342 25.03 2.39 14.88
C ASP A 342 23.58 1.96 15.15
N ILE A 343 23.22 1.65 16.41
CA ILE A 343 21.88 1.22 16.82
C ILE A 343 21.28 2.21 17.85
N HIS A 344 20.06 2.69 17.56
CA HIS A 344 19.34 3.72 18.30
C HIS A 344 17.83 3.48 18.32
#